data_AF-C5M1Q7-F1
#
_entry.id   AF-C5M1Q7-F1
#
_cell.length_a   1.000
_cell.length_b   1.000
_cell.length_c   1.000
_cell.angle_alpha   90.00
_cell.angle_beta   90.00
_cell.angle_gamma   90.00
#
_symmetry.space_group_name_H-M   'P 1'
#
loop_
_entity.id
_entity.type
_entity.pdbx_description
1 polymer ?
#
loop_
_entity_poly.entity_id
_entity_poly.type
_entity_poly.pdbx_seq_one_letter_code
_entity_poly.pdbx_strand_id
1 'polypeptide(L)'
;MTALVLAQKSPRESLVRYDPPQDIGVAPDPPVDPEDDELEYLGIEATDPDKAIADAIAAQLTESAELPAMDSKPTTKDVLHILLPPREWSENGRHIMQYVNDQPSTRVDVIALQEALDGKLVERQAREIGICPVREELYGQCF
;
A
#
# COMPACT_ATOMS: atom_id res chain seq x y z
N MET A 1 1.12 -35.18 6.43
CA MET A 1 0.71 -34.22 5.39
C MET A 1 0.43 -32.92 6.10
N THR A 2 1.47 -32.12 6.31
CA THR A 2 1.41 -30.90 7.11
C THR A 2 1.32 -29.74 6.12
N ALA A 3 0.16 -29.08 6.04
CA ALA A 3 -0.04 -27.96 5.16
C ALA A 3 0.97 -26.85 5.52
N LEU A 4 1.68 -26.38 4.49
CA LEU A 4 2.53 -25.20 4.56
C LEU A 4 1.60 -24.01 4.85
N VAL A 5 1.55 -23.55 6.09
CA VAL A 5 0.89 -22.29 6.43
C VAL A 5 1.68 -21.21 5.70
N LEU A 6 1.16 -20.74 4.57
CA LEU A 6 1.64 -19.53 3.91
C LEU A 6 1.77 -18.47 5.00
N ALA A 7 2.99 -17.99 5.23
CA ALA A 7 3.28 -16.98 6.23
C ALA A 7 2.45 -15.74 5.90
N GLN A 8 1.31 -15.62 6.59
CA GLN A 8 0.38 -14.52 6.46
C GLN A 8 1.13 -13.29 6.94
N LYS A 9 1.61 -12.48 5.99
CA LYS A 9 2.44 -11.31 6.27
C LYS A 9 1.53 -10.23 6.85
N SER A 10 1.25 -10.30 8.14
CA SER A 10 0.51 -9.27 8.86
C SER A 10 1.22 -7.92 8.73
N PRO A 11 0.48 -6.79 8.70
CA PRO A 11 1.08 -5.47 8.62
C PRO A 11 2.03 -5.25 9.80
N ARG A 12 3.09 -4.46 9.56
CA ARG A 12 4.04 -4.11 10.63
C ARG A 12 3.32 -3.36 11.75
N GLU A 13 3.77 -3.56 12.98
CA GLU A 13 3.26 -2.78 14.11
C GLU A 13 3.42 -1.29 13.86
N SER A 14 2.46 -0.51 14.34
CA SER A 14 2.51 0.95 14.26
C SER A 14 1.72 1.57 15.37
N LEU A 15 2.15 2.78 15.75
CA LEU A 15 1.47 3.59 16.75
C LEU A 15 0.51 4.59 16.10
N VAL A 16 0.54 4.73 14.77
CA VAL A 16 -0.46 5.47 14.00
C VAL A 16 -1.81 4.75 14.09
N ARG A 17 -2.89 5.52 14.18
CA ARG A 17 -4.26 4.99 14.21
C ARG A 17 -4.73 4.67 12.80
N TYR A 18 -5.18 3.44 12.62
CA TYR A 18 -5.75 2.94 11.38
C TYR A 18 -7.24 2.62 11.56
N ASP A 19 -7.98 2.75 10.47
CA ASP A 19 -9.37 2.30 10.41
C ASP A 19 -9.47 0.77 10.38
N PRO A 20 -10.66 0.20 10.61
CA PRO A 20 -10.87 -1.23 10.47
C PRO A 20 -10.43 -1.73 9.07
N PRO A 21 -9.78 -2.90 8.99
CA PRO A 21 -9.35 -3.47 7.72
C PRO A 21 -10.52 -3.71 6.76
N GLN A 22 -10.32 -3.39 5.49
CA GLN A 22 -11.29 -3.60 4.42
C GLN A 22 -10.85 -4.76 3.52
N ASP A 23 -11.79 -5.66 3.22
CA ASP A 23 -11.60 -6.78 2.29
C ASP A 23 -11.82 -6.29 0.85
N ILE A 24 -10.76 -6.29 0.04
CA ILE A 24 -10.78 -5.87 -1.37
C ILE A 24 -11.13 -7.05 -2.30
N GLY A 25 -11.21 -8.29 -1.78
CA GLY A 25 -11.61 -9.46 -2.54
C GLY A 25 -10.51 -10.53 -2.66
N VAL A 26 -10.57 -11.36 -3.69
CA VAL A 26 -9.60 -12.45 -3.92
C VAL A 26 -8.22 -11.85 -4.15
N ALA A 27 -7.20 -12.34 -3.43
CA ALA A 27 -5.83 -11.90 -3.66
C ALA A 27 -5.45 -12.12 -5.13
N PRO A 28 -4.80 -11.16 -5.80
CA PRO A 28 -4.27 -11.40 -7.14
C PRO A 28 -3.36 -12.62 -7.06
N ASP A 29 -3.58 -13.58 -7.96
CA ASP A 29 -2.76 -14.79 -8.03
C ASP A 29 -1.29 -14.36 -8.12
N PRO A 30 -0.37 -15.04 -7.40
CA PRO A 30 1.05 -14.75 -7.53
C PRO A 30 1.42 -14.76 -9.02
N PRO A 31 2.32 -13.88 -9.47
CA PRO A 31 2.79 -13.91 -10.86
C PRO A 31 3.21 -15.34 -11.16
N VAL A 32 2.48 -15.98 -12.07
CA VAL A 32 2.89 -17.27 -12.61
C VAL A 32 4.23 -16.98 -13.29
N ASP A 33 5.30 -17.57 -12.76
CA ASP A 33 6.62 -17.47 -13.38
C ASP A 33 6.46 -17.82 -14.87
N PRO A 34 7.00 -17.01 -15.81
CA PRO A 34 6.82 -17.19 -17.24
C PRO A 34 7.70 -18.33 -17.78
N GLU A 35 7.61 -19.51 -17.18
CA GLU A 35 8.16 -20.74 -17.72
C GLU A 35 6.95 -21.62 -18.10
N ASP A 36 6.49 -21.45 -19.36
CA ASP A 36 5.70 -22.38 -20.20
C ASP A 36 4.32 -21.92 -20.76
N ASP A 37 3.99 -20.63 -20.87
CA ASP A 37 2.75 -20.18 -21.58
C ASP A 37 2.95 -18.93 -22.48
N GLU A 38 3.90 -18.97 -23.41
CA GLU A 38 4.19 -17.83 -24.33
C GLU A 38 3.37 -17.78 -25.63
N LEU A 39 2.34 -18.61 -25.89
CA LEU A 39 1.78 -18.69 -27.26
C LEU A 39 0.26 -18.85 -27.41
N GLU A 40 -0.59 -18.38 -26.50
CA GLU A 40 -2.04 -18.33 -26.83
C GLU A 40 -2.79 -17.15 -26.20
N TYR A 41 -2.31 -15.94 -26.42
CA TYR A 41 -3.14 -14.75 -26.25
C TYR A 41 -2.85 -13.73 -27.34
N LEU A 42 -3.92 -13.33 -28.06
CA LEU A 42 -3.99 -12.44 -29.22
C LEU A 42 -3.85 -13.12 -30.58
N GLY A 43 -4.97 -13.69 -31.06
CA GLY A 43 -5.21 -13.93 -32.47
C GLY A 43 -5.30 -12.63 -33.27
N ILE A 44 -4.16 -11.97 -33.50
CA ILE A 44 -4.02 -10.85 -34.42
C ILE A 44 -3.34 -11.40 -35.68
N GLU A 45 -4.12 -11.59 -36.75
CA GLU A 45 -3.54 -11.81 -38.07
C GLU A 45 -2.76 -10.56 -38.50
N ALA A 46 -1.49 -10.76 -38.83
CA ALA A 46 -0.53 -9.72 -39.14
C ALA A 46 -0.98 -8.86 -40.33
N THR A 47 -1.42 -7.64 -40.01
CA THR A 47 -1.41 -6.48 -40.91
C THR A 47 -0.34 -5.53 -40.37
N ASP A 48 0.40 -4.91 -41.29
CA ASP A 48 1.73 -4.31 -41.07
C ASP A 48 1.90 -3.61 -39.69
N PRO A 49 2.82 -4.09 -38.84
CA PRO A 49 2.92 -3.68 -37.43
C PRO A 49 3.24 -2.19 -37.27
N ASP A 50 4.00 -1.61 -38.20
CA ASP A 50 4.40 -0.21 -38.16
C ASP A 50 3.22 0.75 -38.38
N LYS A 51 2.21 0.32 -39.16
CA LYS A 51 1.02 1.12 -39.44
C LYS A 51 0.00 1.04 -38.30
N ALA A 52 -0.19 -0.15 -37.73
CA ALA A 52 -1.08 -0.35 -36.59
C ALA A 52 -0.60 0.42 -35.35
N ILE A 53 0.71 0.46 -35.11
CA ILE A 53 1.30 1.25 -34.02
C ILE A 53 1.15 2.75 -34.30
N ALA A 54 1.38 3.20 -35.53
CA ALA A 54 1.21 4.60 -35.89
C ALA A 54 -0.24 5.09 -35.76
N ASP A 55 -1.22 4.28 -36.18
CA ASP A 55 -2.65 4.60 -36.07
C ASP A 55 -3.13 4.58 -34.61
N ALA A 56 -2.60 3.67 -33.77
CA ALA A 56 -2.89 3.62 -32.34
C ALA A 56 -2.30 4.80 -31.56
N ILE A 57 -1.06 5.20 -31.88
CA ILE A 57 -0.42 6.40 -31.28
C ILE A 57 -1.15 7.66 -31.75
N ALA A 58 -1.52 7.75 -33.04
CA ALA A 58 -2.30 8.88 -33.55
C ALA A 58 -3.67 8.99 -32.87
N ALA A 59 -4.37 7.88 -32.65
CA ALA A 59 -5.63 7.85 -31.92
C ALA A 59 -5.49 8.34 -30.47
N GLN A 60 -4.44 7.89 -29.75
CA GLN A 60 -4.16 8.31 -28.37
C GLN A 60 -3.72 9.79 -28.26
N LEU A 61 -3.08 10.35 -29.29
CA LEU A 61 -2.68 11.77 -29.30
C LEU A 61 -3.83 12.70 -29.68
N THR A 62 -4.88 12.21 -30.35
CA THR A 62 -6.09 12.99 -30.67
C THR A 62 -7.13 12.99 -29.57
N GLU A 63 -7.13 11.96 -28.70
CA GLU A 63 -7.91 11.97 -27.47
C GLU A 63 -7.12 12.73 -26.41
N SER A 64 -7.19 14.07 -26.50
CA SER A 64 -6.96 14.93 -25.35
C SER A 64 -7.98 14.54 -24.29
N ALA A 65 -7.69 13.48 -23.53
CA ALA A 65 -8.38 13.18 -22.30
C ALA A 65 -8.22 14.44 -21.46
N GLU A 66 -9.31 15.20 -21.33
CA GLU A 66 -9.41 16.30 -20.38
C GLU A 66 -9.02 15.72 -19.03
N LEU A 67 -7.76 15.93 -18.65
CA LEU A 67 -7.31 15.65 -17.29
C LEU A 67 -8.28 16.44 -16.40
N PRO A 68 -8.97 15.79 -15.45
CA PRO A 68 -9.94 16.47 -14.61
C PRO A 68 -9.27 17.70 -14.00
N ALA A 69 -9.93 18.87 -14.13
CA ALA A 69 -9.39 20.14 -13.68
C ALA A 69 -8.86 20.02 -12.24
N MET A 70 -7.56 20.27 -12.04
CA MET A 70 -6.88 20.20 -10.74
C MET A 70 -7.27 21.34 -9.77
N ASP A 71 -8.44 21.98 -9.95
CA ASP A 71 -8.92 23.10 -9.13
C ASP A 71 -9.70 22.65 -7.89
N SER A 72 -9.56 21.39 -7.48
CA SER A 72 -10.09 20.88 -6.22
C SER A 72 -8.97 20.90 -5.19
N LYS A 73 -9.13 21.67 -4.10
CA LYS A 73 -8.24 21.54 -2.93
C LYS A 73 -8.20 20.05 -2.54
N PRO A 74 -7.01 19.46 -2.35
CA PRO A 74 -6.92 18.04 -2.00
C PRO A 74 -7.69 17.79 -0.70
N THR A 75 -8.49 16.73 -0.68
CA THR A 75 -9.19 16.32 0.54
C THR A 75 -8.17 15.89 1.57
N THR A 76 -8.46 16.04 2.86
CA THR A 76 -7.60 15.54 3.94
C THR A 76 -7.20 14.07 3.72
N LYS A 77 -8.15 13.24 3.24
CA LYS A 77 -7.90 11.83 2.89
C LYS A 77 -6.85 11.67 1.80
N ASP A 78 -6.92 12.47 0.74
CA ASP A 78 -5.96 12.42 -0.37
C ASP A 78 -4.56 12.77 0.13
N VAL A 79 -4.45 13.79 0.99
CA VAL A 79 -3.18 14.16 1.63
C VAL A 79 -2.67 13.04 2.53
N LEU A 80 -3.54 12.44 3.34
CA LEU A 80 -3.16 11.32 4.22
C LEU A 80 -2.67 10.11 3.42
N HIS A 81 -3.30 9.77 2.30
CA HIS A 81 -2.86 8.66 1.44
C HIS A 81 -1.50 8.91 0.78
N ILE A 82 -1.16 10.17 0.51
CA ILE A 82 0.16 10.56 -0.02
C ILE A 82 1.25 10.46 1.05
N LEU A 83 0.94 10.90 2.27
CA LEU A 83 1.90 10.89 3.38
C LEU A 83 2.10 9.48 3.95
N LEU A 84 1.01 8.74 4.07
CA LEU A 84 0.95 7.43 4.69
C LEU A 84 0.26 6.46 3.73
N PRO A 85 1.03 5.72 2.92
CA PRO A 85 0.46 4.74 2.02
C PRO A 85 -0.42 3.73 2.77
N PRO A 86 -1.57 3.32 2.20
CA PRO A 86 -2.40 2.28 2.77
C PRO A 86 -1.63 0.99 2.96
N ARG A 87 -1.94 0.26 4.03
CA ARG A 87 -1.32 -1.04 4.29
C ARG A 87 -2.10 -2.11 3.57
N GLU A 88 -1.39 -2.98 2.87
CA GLU A 88 -1.97 -4.14 2.21
C GLU A 88 -1.35 -5.44 2.73
N TRP A 89 -2.20 -6.45 2.95
CA TRP A 89 -1.76 -7.80 3.27
C TRP A 89 -2.75 -8.83 2.75
N SER A 90 -2.29 -10.08 2.63
CA SER A 90 -3.14 -11.21 2.28
C SER A 90 -3.46 -12.03 3.51
N GLU A 91 -4.74 -12.22 3.80
CA GLU A 91 -5.23 -13.04 4.91
C GLU A 91 -6.29 -14.02 4.40
N ASN A 92 -6.05 -15.32 4.63
CA ASN A 92 -6.96 -16.40 4.24
C ASN A 92 -7.36 -16.40 2.75
N GLY A 93 -6.43 -16.03 1.85
CA GLY A 93 -6.68 -15.93 0.40
C GLY A 93 -7.44 -14.67 -0.03
N ARG A 94 -7.64 -13.72 0.89
CA ARG A 94 -8.28 -12.44 0.63
C ARG A 94 -7.28 -11.29 0.74
N HIS A 95 -7.43 -10.31 -0.13
CA HIS A 95 -6.65 -9.09 -0.11
C HIS A 95 -7.28 -8.11 0.86
N ILE A 96 -6.54 -7.72 1.87
CA ILE A 96 -6.98 -6.75 2.87
C ILE A 96 -6.20 -5.47 2.68
N MET A 97 -6.90 -4.34 2.76
CA MET A 97 -6.32 -3.02 2.78
C MET A 97 -6.79 -2.23 3.99
N GLN A 98 -5.89 -1.42 4.54
CA GLN A 98 -6.15 -0.61 5.73
C GLN A 98 -5.65 0.81 5.54
N TYR A 99 -6.54 1.76 5.79
CA TYR A 99 -6.30 3.19 5.67
C TYR A 99 -6.03 3.84 7.03
N VAL A 100 -5.33 4.97 7.00
CA VAL A 100 -5.10 5.80 8.19
C VAL A 100 -6.39 6.50 8.56
N ASN A 101 -6.65 6.58 9.86
CA ASN A 101 -7.83 7.26 10.38
C ASN A 101 -7.76 8.77 10.12
N ASP A 102 -8.83 9.35 9.59
CA ASP A 102 -8.93 10.78 9.22
C ASP A 102 -9.49 11.69 10.33
N GLN A 103 -9.83 11.12 11.50
CA GLN A 103 -10.35 11.88 12.62
C GLN A 103 -9.25 12.79 13.21
N PRO A 104 -9.52 14.07 13.45
CA PRO A 104 -8.56 14.96 14.09
C PRO A 104 -8.18 14.44 15.47
N SER A 105 -6.87 14.37 15.73
CA SER A 105 -6.34 13.98 17.04
C SER A 105 -6.59 15.05 18.09
N THR A 106 -6.89 14.61 19.31
CA THR A 106 -7.06 15.47 20.48
C THR A 106 -5.81 15.48 21.36
N ARG A 107 -5.72 16.39 22.33
CA ARG A 107 -4.60 16.42 23.32
C ARG A 107 -4.43 15.08 24.04
N VAL A 108 -5.55 14.40 24.32
CA VAL A 108 -5.54 13.12 25.03
C VAL A 108 -4.91 12.03 24.14
N ASP A 109 -5.18 12.06 22.84
CA ASP A 109 -4.61 11.08 21.90
C ASP A 109 -3.09 11.20 21.79
N VAL A 110 -2.57 12.42 21.82
CA VAL A 110 -1.11 12.67 21.82
C VAL A 110 -0.46 12.16 23.11
N ILE A 111 -1.12 12.35 24.27
CA ILE A 111 -0.63 11.83 25.54
C ILE A 111 -0.60 10.30 25.52
N ALA A 112 -1.68 9.67 25.05
CA ALA A 112 -1.75 8.21 24.94
C ALA A 112 -0.69 7.65 23.98
N LEU A 113 -0.40 8.35 22.88
CA LEU A 113 0.67 7.98 21.95
C LEU A 113 2.05 8.03 22.63
N GLN A 114 2.33 9.09 23.39
CA GLN A 114 3.57 9.25 24.13
C GLN A 114 3.75 8.12 25.16
N GLU A 115 2.71 7.84 25.96
CA GLU A 115 2.73 6.75 26.95
C GLU A 115 2.95 5.39 26.30
N ALA A 116 2.32 5.12 25.15
CA ALA A 116 2.50 3.88 24.40
C ALA A 116 3.93 3.75 23.85
N LEU A 117 4.51 4.83 23.32
CA LEU A 117 5.89 4.85 22.83
C LEU A 117 6.88 4.62 23.97
N ASP A 118 6.73 5.34 25.08
CA ASP A 118 7.61 5.20 26.24
C ASP A 118 7.52 3.79 26.84
N GLY A 119 6.31 3.21 26.91
CA GLY A 119 6.09 1.82 27.29
C GLY A 119 6.86 0.84 26.40
N LYS A 120 6.78 0.99 25.07
CA LYS A 120 7.50 0.13 24.12
C LYS A 120 9.03 0.31 24.18
N LEU A 121 9.51 1.52 24.41
CA LEU A 121 10.94 1.80 24.58
C LEU A 121 11.50 1.08 25.81
N VAL A 122 10.76 1.09 26.91
CA VAL A 122 11.12 0.38 28.14
C VAL A 122 11.04 -1.14 27.94
N GLU A 123 9.96 -1.64 27.35
CA GLU A 123 9.74 -3.07 27.08
C GLU A 123 10.86 -3.67 26.23
N ARG A 124 11.26 -2.99 25.17
CA ARG A 124 12.34 -3.43 24.27
C ARG A 124 13.74 -3.00 24.73
N GLN A 125 13.87 -2.42 25.92
CA GLN A 125 15.12 -1.94 26.51
C GLN A 125 15.96 -1.08 25.56
N ALA A 126 15.31 -0.14 24.88
CA ALA A 126 15.98 0.77 23.97
C ALA A 126 17.02 1.62 24.71
N ARG A 127 18.21 1.79 24.13
CA ARG A 127 19.24 2.67 24.70
C ARG A 127 18.76 4.11 24.62
N GLU A 128 18.96 4.89 25.68
CA GLU A 128 18.64 6.33 25.71
C GLU A 128 19.64 7.18 24.93
N ILE A 129 20.91 6.78 24.92
CA ILE A 129 22.02 7.55 24.32
C ILE A 129 22.68 6.75 23.20
N GLY A 130 23.13 7.46 22.17
CA GLY A 130 23.80 6.89 20.99
C GLY A 130 22.82 6.32 19.95
N ILE A 131 23.33 5.61 18.95
CA ILE A 131 22.52 4.98 17.89
C ILE A 131 21.88 3.70 18.45
N CYS A 132 20.57 3.55 18.25
CA CYS A 132 19.83 2.38 18.70
C CYS A 132 18.77 1.99 17.64
N PRO A 133 18.88 0.79 17.02
CA PRO A 133 17.97 0.39 15.95
C PRO A 133 16.53 0.18 16.45
N VAL A 134 16.35 -0.28 17.69
CA VAL A 134 15.04 -0.45 18.32
C VAL A 134 14.33 0.90 18.47
N ARG A 135 15.08 1.93 18.88
CA ARG A 135 14.54 3.27 19.04
C ARG A 135 14.19 3.88 17.69
N GLU A 136 15.05 3.72 16.69
CA GLU A 136 14.78 4.13 15.31
C GLU A 136 13.50 3.48 14.76
N GLU A 137 13.35 2.16 14.94
CA GLU A 137 12.14 1.43 14.53
C GLU A 137 10.89 1.97 15.23
N LEU A 138 10.94 2.16 16.55
CA LEU A 138 9.79 2.64 17.33
C LEU A 138 9.40 4.09 17.00
N TYR A 139 10.37 4.98 16.76
CA TYR A 139 10.05 6.34 16.28
C TYR A 139 9.50 6.33 14.86
N GLY A 140 9.98 5.41 14.01
CA GLY A 140 9.43 5.18 12.68
C GLY A 140 8.00 4.61 12.70
N GLN A 141 7.48 4.15 13.84
CA GLN A 141 6.09 3.70 13.97
C GLN A 141 5.09 4.85 14.24
N CYS A 142 5.59 6.02 14.62
CA CYS A 142 4.78 7.21 14.94
C CYS A 142 4.44 8.07 13.70
N PHE A 143 5.07 7.77 12.58
CA PHE A 143 4.94 8.43 11.28
C PHE A 143 4.93 7.39 10.17
#